data_AF-A0A954U4V9-F1
#
_entry.id   AF-A0A954U4V9-F1
#
_cell.length_a   1.000
_cell.length_b   1.000
_cell.length_c   1.000
_cell.angle_alpha   90.00
_cell.angle_beta   90.00
_cell.angle_gamma   90.00
#
_symmetry.space_group_name_H-M   'P 1'
#
loop_
_entity.id
_entity.type
_entity.pdbx_description
1 polymer ?
#
loop_
_entity_poly.entity_id
_entity_poly.type
_entity_poly.pdbx_seq_one_letter_code
_entity_poly.pdbx_strand_id
1 'polypeptide(L)'
;MLKNTGLPLIMVLAIFQAIWAASTSVAEEIEGRTALTVLSKPVGRRSFIVGKFVGISWTVALMFIILSAVFLIVIAYKPIYDAKESSAESPGWELCHFEMVRTVPGLALAFMETIVFAALSVAISTRLPLLANIVVCFSVYVLGHLTPLLVQTTQEGFEIVKFIAQFIATIVPNLETFNIQAAIAGSVAVPLAYLGWAFVYCLIFSVIAMMLALFMFEDRDLA
;
A
#
# COMPACT_ATOMS: atom_id res chain seq x y z
N MET A 1 -8.14 -17.79 9.77
CA MET A 1 -9.22 -16.80 9.57
C MET A 1 -8.80 -15.41 10.01
N LEU A 2 -8.58 -15.14 11.30
CA LEU A 2 -8.24 -13.78 11.79
C LEU A 2 -7.06 -13.11 11.05
N LYS A 3 -5.96 -13.83 10.84
CA LYS A 3 -4.79 -13.32 10.11
C LYS A 3 -5.09 -13.00 8.63
N ASN A 4 -5.85 -13.86 7.97
CA ASN A 4 -6.18 -13.76 6.54
C ASN A 4 -7.15 -12.61 6.24
N THR A 5 -8.01 -12.25 7.19
CA THR A 5 -8.97 -11.15 7.01
C THR A 5 -8.44 -9.83 7.59
N GLY A 6 -7.76 -9.88 8.73
CA GLY A 6 -7.29 -8.69 9.43
C GLY A 6 -6.17 -7.94 8.72
N LEU A 7 -5.20 -8.66 8.14
CA LEU A 7 -4.10 -8.05 7.38
C LEU A 7 -4.60 -7.23 6.17
N PRO A 8 -5.39 -7.79 5.23
CA PRO A 8 -5.92 -7.01 4.11
C PRO A 8 -6.87 -5.90 4.57
N LEU A 9 -7.62 -6.07 5.65
CA LEU A 9 -8.47 -5.01 6.17
C LEU A 9 -7.65 -3.78 6.60
N ILE A 10 -6.57 -3.98 7.35
CA ILE A 10 -5.67 -2.89 7.76
C ILE A 10 -5.02 -2.23 6.54
N MET A 11 -4.58 -3.04 5.59
CA MET A 11 -3.97 -2.57 4.33
C MET A 11 -4.93 -1.67 3.54
N VAL A 12 -6.17 -2.13 3.31
CA VAL A 12 -7.18 -1.36 2.58
C VAL A 12 -7.52 -0.05 3.29
N LEU A 13 -7.67 -0.07 4.63
CA LEU A 13 -7.93 1.15 5.40
C LEU A 13 -6.77 2.15 5.32
N ALA A 14 -5.53 1.66 5.39
CA ALA A 14 -4.34 2.50 5.28
C ALA A 14 -4.15 3.06 3.87
N ILE A 15 -4.41 2.27 2.82
CA ILE A 15 -4.42 2.74 1.42
C ILE A 15 -5.50 3.80 1.23
N PHE A 16 -6.71 3.58 1.73
CA PHE A 16 -7.80 4.55 1.64
C PHE A 16 -7.42 5.88 2.31
N GLN A 17 -6.84 5.83 3.52
CA GLN A 17 -6.35 7.03 4.19
C GLN A 17 -5.23 7.72 3.39
N ALA A 18 -4.30 6.96 2.83
CA ALA A 18 -3.21 7.50 2.03
C ALA A 18 -3.73 8.26 0.80
N ILE A 19 -4.69 7.66 0.08
CA ILE A 19 -5.32 8.27 -1.10
C ILE A 19 -6.11 9.52 -0.70
N TRP A 20 -6.87 9.45 0.40
CA TRP A 20 -7.64 10.59 0.89
C TRP A 20 -6.72 11.76 1.27
N ALA A 21 -5.68 11.48 2.07
CA ALA A 21 -4.71 12.49 2.50
C ALA A 21 -3.92 13.08 1.34
N ALA A 22 -3.54 12.27 0.34
CA ALA A 22 -2.88 12.76 -0.87
C ALA A 22 -3.81 13.67 -1.68
N SER A 23 -5.05 13.27 -1.84
CA SER A 23 -6.01 14.01 -2.66
C SER A 23 -6.40 15.35 -2.02
N THR A 24 -6.68 15.41 -0.72
CA THR A 24 -7.01 16.69 -0.06
C THR A 24 -5.79 17.60 0.02
N SER A 25 -4.62 17.04 0.34
CA SER A 25 -3.39 17.83 0.48
C SER A 25 -2.87 18.37 -0.85
N VAL A 26 -3.07 17.65 -1.97
CA VAL A 26 -2.52 18.02 -3.28
C VAL A 26 -3.62 18.56 -4.22
N ALA A 27 -4.71 17.83 -4.44
CA ALA A 27 -5.74 18.27 -5.39
C ALA A 27 -6.45 19.55 -4.94
N GLU A 28 -6.88 19.64 -3.67
CA GLU A 28 -7.60 20.84 -3.19
C GLU A 28 -6.72 22.09 -3.19
N GLU A 29 -5.43 21.96 -2.86
CA GLU A 29 -4.50 23.10 -2.89
C GLU A 29 -4.19 23.58 -4.30
N ILE A 30 -4.15 22.67 -5.26
CA ILE A 30 -3.93 23.04 -6.66
C ILE A 30 -5.21 23.62 -7.29
N GLU A 31 -6.38 23.08 -6.98
CA GLU A 31 -7.67 23.57 -7.48
C GLU A 31 -8.07 24.91 -6.84
N GLY A 32 -7.83 25.06 -5.53
CA GLY A 32 -8.08 26.29 -4.78
C GLY A 32 -7.09 27.43 -5.08
N ARG A 33 -6.15 27.24 -6.03
CA ARG A 33 -5.07 28.19 -6.38
C ARG A 33 -4.17 28.59 -5.20
N THR A 34 -4.26 27.94 -4.05
CA THR A 34 -3.42 28.21 -2.88
C THR A 34 -2.00 27.70 -3.10
N ALA A 35 -1.78 26.74 -4.00
CA ALA A 35 -0.44 26.33 -4.43
C ALA A 35 0.39 27.51 -5.00
N LEU A 36 -0.26 28.49 -5.67
CA LEU A 36 0.41 29.65 -6.25
C LEU A 36 0.93 30.61 -5.16
N THR A 37 0.25 30.72 -4.01
CA THR A 37 0.70 31.58 -2.91
C THR A 37 1.93 31.00 -2.22
N VAL A 38 2.05 29.67 -2.15
CA VAL A 38 3.25 29.00 -1.61
C VAL A 38 4.44 29.13 -2.55
N LEU A 39 4.21 29.04 -3.87
CA LEU A 39 5.25 29.23 -4.89
C LEU A 39 5.74 30.68 -5.04
N SER A 40 5.07 31.65 -4.41
CA SER A 40 5.56 33.04 -4.32
C SER A 40 6.67 33.23 -3.28
N LYS A 41 6.87 32.23 -2.41
CA LYS A 41 8.08 32.09 -1.57
C LYS A 41 9.14 31.30 -2.35
N PRO A 42 10.44 31.41 -2.03
CA PRO A 42 11.53 30.72 -2.75
C PRO A 42 11.56 29.20 -2.47
N VAL A 43 10.43 28.51 -2.68
CA VAL A 43 10.25 27.08 -2.51
C VAL A 43 10.19 26.45 -3.89
N GLY A 44 11.19 25.64 -4.23
CA GLY A 44 11.21 24.95 -5.52
C GLY A 44 10.05 23.94 -5.64
N ARG A 45 9.52 23.80 -6.86
CA ARG A 45 8.44 22.84 -7.21
C ARG A 45 8.71 21.42 -6.71
N ARG A 46 9.97 20.98 -6.76
CA ARG A 46 10.42 19.68 -6.28
C ARG A 46 10.28 19.51 -4.76
N SER A 47 10.64 20.54 -4.01
CA SER A 47 10.54 20.53 -2.54
C SER A 47 9.08 20.52 -2.07
N PHE A 48 8.17 21.14 -2.84
CA PHE A 48 6.74 21.11 -2.55
C PHE A 48 6.18 19.68 -2.61
N ILE A 49 6.39 18.97 -3.73
CA ILE A 49 5.86 17.62 -3.91
C ILE A 49 6.52 16.60 -2.97
N VAL A 50 7.85 16.67 -2.81
CA VAL A 50 8.56 15.76 -1.89
C VAL A 50 8.11 15.99 -0.44
N GLY A 51 7.94 17.25 -0.01
CA GLY A 51 7.43 17.56 1.32
C GLY A 51 6.02 17.03 1.55
N LYS A 52 5.14 17.15 0.54
CA LYS A 52 3.78 16.60 0.57
C LYS A 52 3.80 15.08 0.73
N PHE A 53 4.58 14.39 -0.10
CA PHE A 53 4.72 12.93 -0.01
C PHE A 53 5.24 12.49 1.36
N VAL A 54 6.31 13.10 1.87
CA VAL A 54 6.85 12.76 3.20
C VAL A 54 5.82 12.99 4.31
N GLY A 55 5.06 14.10 4.26
CA GLY A 55 3.99 14.37 5.23
C GLY A 55 2.86 13.34 5.16
N ILE A 56 2.44 12.94 3.96
CA ILE A 56 1.44 11.89 3.76
C ILE A 56 1.97 10.55 4.25
N SER A 57 3.20 10.17 3.88
CA SER A 57 3.84 8.94 4.37
C SER A 57 3.92 8.91 5.90
N TRP A 58 4.21 10.04 6.54
CA TRP A 58 4.26 10.13 8.00
C TRP A 58 2.89 9.90 8.66
N THR A 59 1.85 10.55 8.14
CA THR A 59 0.48 10.37 8.66
C THR A 59 -0.03 8.95 8.46
N VAL A 60 0.23 8.35 7.31
CA VAL A 60 -0.08 6.95 7.02
C VAL A 60 0.70 6.01 7.93
N ALA A 61 2.00 6.26 8.16
CA ALA A 61 2.82 5.46 9.07
C ALA A 61 2.28 5.47 10.50
N LEU A 62 1.86 6.63 11.02
CA LEU A 62 1.26 6.73 12.35
C LEU A 62 -0.03 5.92 12.46
N MET A 63 -0.94 6.07 11.49
CA MET A 63 -2.19 5.28 11.46
C MET A 63 -1.88 3.78 11.38
N PHE A 64 -0.94 3.40 10.51
CA PHE A 64 -0.57 2.00 10.31
C PHE A 64 0.03 1.40 11.58
N ILE A 65 0.88 2.12 12.31
CA ILE A 65 1.44 1.69 13.61
C ILE A 65 0.31 1.45 14.62
N ILE A 66 -0.66 2.35 14.71
CA ILE A 66 -1.79 2.22 15.65
C ILE A 66 -2.61 0.97 15.32
N LEU A 67 -3.02 0.80 14.06
CA LEU A 67 -3.79 -0.37 13.63
C LEU A 67 -3.02 -1.67 13.79
N SER A 68 -1.72 -1.67 13.47
CA SER A 68 -0.82 -2.82 13.64
C SER A 68 -0.66 -3.19 15.11
N ALA A 69 -0.51 -2.22 16.01
CA ALA A 69 -0.39 -2.47 17.44
C ALA A 69 -1.66 -3.14 17.98
N VAL A 70 -2.84 -2.61 17.65
CA VAL A 70 -4.12 -3.22 18.04
C VAL A 70 -4.24 -4.64 17.48
N PHE A 71 -3.86 -4.86 16.22
CA PHE A 71 -3.92 -6.17 15.59
C PHE A 71 -2.98 -7.19 16.22
N LEU A 72 -1.75 -6.80 16.56
CA LEU A 72 -0.79 -7.66 17.25
C LEU A 72 -1.29 -8.03 18.65
N ILE A 73 -1.94 -7.10 19.36
CA ILE A 73 -2.59 -7.38 20.65
C ILE A 73 -3.69 -8.44 20.47
N VAL A 74 -4.56 -8.30 19.47
CA VAL A 74 -5.63 -9.28 19.17
C VAL A 74 -5.04 -10.65 18.82
N ILE A 75 -3.94 -10.71 18.07
CA ILE A 75 -3.24 -11.96 17.75
C ILE A 75 -2.66 -12.60 19.02
N ALA A 76 -2.12 -11.81 19.95
CA ALA A 76 -1.59 -12.32 21.22
C ALA A 76 -2.70 -12.95 22.10
N TYR A 77 -3.92 -12.41 22.04
CA TYR A 77 -5.06 -12.95 22.78
C TYR A 77 -5.69 -14.19 22.14
N LYS A 78 -5.49 -14.42 20.84
CA LYS A 78 -6.11 -15.53 20.11
C LYS A 78 -5.78 -16.92 20.68
N PRO A 79 -4.52 -17.30 20.95
CA PRO A 79 -4.21 -18.62 21.53
C PRO A 79 -4.88 -18.85 22.89
N ILE A 80 -4.97 -17.79 23.71
CA ILE A 80 -5.61 -17.85 25.03
C ILE A 80 -7.11 -18.10 24.90
N TYR A 81 -7.75 -17.45 23.92
CA TYR A 81 -9.17 -17.64 23.63
C TYR A 81 -9.45 -19.07 23.10
N ASP A 82 -8.67 -19.51 22.11
CA ASP A 82 -8.81 -20.84 21.50
C ASP A 82 -8.63 -21.97 22.55
N ALA A 83 -7.71 -21.80 23.51
CA ALA A 83 -7.50 -22.77 24.58
C ALA A 83 -8.65 -22.81 25.60
N LYS A 84 -9.26 -21.66 25.91
CA LYS A 84 -10.46 -21.61 26.77
C LYS A 84 -11.66 -22.30 26.11
N GLU A 85 -11.83 -22.11 24.80
CA GLU A 85 -12.90 -22.74 24.04
C GLU A 85 -12.71 -24.26 23.93
N SER A 86 -11.46 -24.71 23.73
CA SER A 86 -11.11 -26.13 23.64
C SER A 86 -11.01 -26.85 25.00
N SER A 87 -11.26 -26.17 26.13
CA SER A 87 -11.02 -26.70 27.49
C SER A 87 -9.60 -27.25 27.68
N ALA A 88 -8.63 -26.68 26.95
CA ALA A 88 -7.22 -27.06 27.01
C ALA A 88 -6.50 -26.24 28.10
N GLU A 89 -5.31 -26.69 28.50
CA GLU A 89 -4.45 -25.89 29.38
C GLU A 89 -4.10 -24.55 28.73
N SER A 90 -3.99 -23.50 29.55
CA SER A 90 -3.64 -22.17 29.06
C SER A 90 -2.29 -22.21 28.34
N PRO A 91 -2.19 -21.73 27.09
CA PRO A 91 -0.96 -21.82 26.32
C PRO A 91 0.11 -20.96 26.99
N GLY A 92 1.35 -21.46 26.95
CA GLY A 92 2.51 -20.72 27.41
C GLY A 92 2.72 -19.44 26.58
N TRP A 93 3.36 -18.44 27.19
CA TRP A 93 3.69 -17.15 26.57
C TRP A 93 4.48 -17.28 25.25
N GLU A 94 5.22 -18.39 25.09
CA GLU A 94 6.04 -18.71 23.93
C GLU A 94 5.22 -18.83 22.64
N LEU A 95 4.06 -19.47 22.71
CA LEU A 95 3.15 -19.64 21.57
C LEU A 95 2.57 -18.28 21.13
N CYS A 96 2.17 -17.45 22.09
CA CYS A 96 1.65 -16.11 21.81
C CYS A 96 2.71 -15.22 21.15
N HIS A 97 3.93 -15.21 21.70
CA HIS A 97 5.03 -14.43 21.12
C HIS A 97 5.39 -14.90 19.71
N PHE A 98 5.46 -16.22 19.49
CA PHE A 98 5.77 -16.79 18.19
C PHE A 98 4.73 -16.43 17.11
N GLU A 99 3.45 -16.46 17.48
CA GLU A 99 2.36 -16.06 16.58
C GLU A 99 2.37 -14.57 16.23
N MET A 100 2.79 -13.70 17.15
CA MET A 100 2.97 -12.27 16.89
C MET A 100 4.13 -12.01 15.94
N VAL A 101 5.32 -12.56 16.23
CA VAL A 101 6.54 -12.34 15.43
C VAL A 101 6.35 -12.79 13.99
N ARG A 102 5.62 -13.88 13.77
CA ARG A 102 5.30 -14.38 12.42
C ARG A 102 4.41 -13.43 11.60
N THR A 103 3.61 -12.59 12.24
CA THR A 103 2.71 -11.66 11.53
C THR A 103 3.38 -10.32 11.20
N VAL A 104 4.47 -9.96 11.90
CA VAL A 104 5.21 -8.71 11.67
C VAL A 104 5.70 -8.54 10.22
N PRO A 105 6.27 -9.57 9.54
CA PRO A 105 6.66 -9.44 8.13
C PRO A 105 5.49 -9.12 7.20
N GLY A 106 4.30 -9.67 7.47
CA GLY A 106 3.09 -9.38 6.70
C GLY A 106 2.63 -7.94 6.85
N LEU A 107 2.69 -7.40 8.07
CA LEU A 107 2.41 -5.99 8.33
C LEU A 107 3.43 -5.07 7.64
N ALA A 108 4.72 -5.44 7.65
CA ALA A 108 5.74 -4.66 6.96
C ALA A 108 5.50 -4.57 5.45
N LEU A 109 5.09 -5.67 4.82
CA LEU A 109 4.77 -5.69 3.38
C LEU A 109 3.50 -4.90 3.05
N ALA A 110 2.45 -5.04 3.85
CA ALA A 110 1.24 -4.24 3.71
C ALA A 110 1.56 -2.73 3.84
N PHE A 111 2.49 -2.36 4.73
CA PHE A 111 2.95 -0.99 4.84
C PHE A 111 3.71 -0.52 3.59
N MET A 112 4.63 -1.34 3.05
CA MET A 112 5.33 -1.03 1.80
C MET A 112 4.35 -0.80 0.65
N GLU A 113 3.33 -1.64 0.53
CA GLU A 113 2.26 -1.46 -0.46
C GLU A 113 1.53 -0.13 -0.29
N THR A 114 1.18 0.24 0.96
CA THR A 114 0.52 1.53 1.22
C THR A 114 1.38 2.72 0.84
N ILE A 115 2.71 2.64 0.96
CA ILE A 115 3.63 3.70 0.53
C ILE A 115 3.66 3.82 -1.00
N VAL A 116 3.66 2.69 -1.72
CA VAL A 116 3.59 2.70 -3.19
C VAL A 116 2.29 3.37 -3.64
N PHE A 117 1.16 3.06 -3.00
CA PHE A 117 -0.12 3.73 -3.27
C PHE A 117 -0.13 5.21 -2.89
N ALA A 118 0.50 5.59 -1.79
CA ALA A 118 0.65 7.00 -1.43
C ALA A 118 1.42 7.76 -2.52
N ALA A 119 2.52 7.20 -3.04
CA ALA A 119 3.31 7.82 -4.10
C ALA A 119 2.51 7.93 -5.41
N LEU A 120 1.81 6.86 -5.79
CA LEU A 120 0.95 6.82 -6.97
C LEU A 120 -0.19 7.85 -6.85
N SER A 121 -0.85 7.92 -5.70
CA SER A 121 -1.95 8.85 -5.46
C SER A 121 -1.49 10.30 -5.48
N VAL A 122 -0.32 10.61 -4.93
CA VAL A 122 0.30 11.94 -5.05
C VAL A 122 0.54 12.29 -6.53
N ALA A 123 1.07 11.35 -7.31
CA ALA A 123 1.34 11.57 -8.73
C ALA A 123 0.06 11.89 -9.53
N ILE A 124 -0.99 11.09 -9.34
CA ILE A 124 -2.28 11.26 -10.03
C ILE A 124 -2.98 12.55 -9.58
N SER A 125 -2.90 12.88 -8.29
CA SER A 125 -3.49 14.09 -7.70
C SER A 125 -2.88 15.40 -8.23
N THR A 126 -1.74 15.36 -8.92
CA THR A 126 -1.15 16.56 -9.54
C THR A 126 -1.99 17.11 -10.70
N ARG A 127 -2.77 16.26 -11.38
CA ARG A 127 -3.58 16.61 -12.55
C ARG A 127 -5.06 16.38 -12.37
N LEU A 128 -5.45 15.36 -11.60
CA LEU A 128 -6.86 15.00 -11.42
C LEU A 128 -7.43 15.61 -10.13
N PRO A 129 -8.71 16.02 -10.14
CA PRO A 129 -9.42 16.45 -8.93
C PRO A 129 -9.63 15.27 -7.96
N LEU A 130 -9.98 15.59 -6.71
CA LEU A 130 -10.15 14.64 -5.59
C LEU A 130 -10.92 13.36 -5.98
N LEU A 131 -12.13 13.51 -6.54
CA LEU A 131 -12.98 12.37 -6.89
C LEU A 131 -12.36 11.48 -7.97
N ALA A 132 -11.75 12.09 -8.99
CA ALA A 132 -11.11 11.35 -10.06
C ALA A 132 -9.87 10.58 -9.55
N ASN A 133 -9.08 11.18 -8.66
CA ASN A 133 -7.92 10.52 -8.06
C ASN A 133 -8.33 9.26 -7.27
N ILE A 134 -9.37 9.36 -6.44
CA ILE A 134 -9.88 8.23 -5.65
C ILE A 134 -10.34 7.09 -6.56
N VAL A 135 -11.13 7.40 -7.61
CA VAL A 135 -11.65 6.39 -8.54
C VAL A 135 -10.52 5.70 -9.32
N VAL A 136 -9.53 6.46 -9.79
CA VAL A 136 -8.39 5.90 -10.52
C VAL A 136 -7.53 5.04 -9.60
N CYS A 137 -7.20 5.52 -8.39
CA CYS A 137 -6.41 4.74 -7.43
C CYS A 137 -7.12 3.44 -7.03
N PHE A 138 -8.43 3.49 -6.80
CA PHE A 138 -9.23 2.29 -6.51
C PHE A 138 -9.22 1.30 -7.69
N SER A 139 -9.36 1.81 -8.92
CA SER A 139 -9.30 0.98 -10.12
C SER A 139 -7.93 0.31 -10.28
N VAL A 140 -6.85 1.05 -10.04
CA VAL A 140 -5.48 0.51 -10.06
C VAL A 140 -5.28 -0.53 -8.95
N TYR A 141 -5.84 -0.33 -7.76
CA TYR A 141 -5.82 -1.31 -6.67
C TYR A 141 -6.48 -2.63 -7.05
N VAL A 142 -7.69 -2.56 -7.61
CA VAL A 142 -8.43 -3.74 -8.07
C VAL A 142 -7.67 -4.44 -9.20
N LEU A 143 -7.18 -3.69 -10.19
CA LEU A 143 -6.41 -4.25 -11.30
C LEU A 143 -5.10 -4.88 -10.81
N GLY A 144 -4.39 -4.26 -9.88
CA GLY A 144 -3.11 -4.78 -9.38
C GLY A 144 -3.23 -6.11 -8.64
N HIS A 145 -4.35 -6.35 -7.95
CA HIS A 145 -4.63 -7.63 -7.30
C HIS A 145 -5.20 -8.69 -8.26
N LEU A 146 -5.97 -8.29 -9.27
CA LEU A 146 -6.58 -9.22 -10.22
C LEU A 146 -5.66 -9.63 -11.37
N THR A 147 -4.72 -8.76 -11.77
CA THR A 147 -3.85 -9.00 -12.93
C THR A 147 -3.01 -10.27 -12.79
N PRO A 148 -2.38 -10.57 -11.66
CA PRO A 148 -1.63 -11.81 -11.49
C PRO A 148 -2.51 -13.06 -11.61
N LEU A 149 -3.73 -13.02 -11.06
CA LEU A 149 -4.73 -14.09 -11.18
C LEU A 149 -5.15 -14.30 -12.64
N LEU A 150 -5.36 -13.22 -13.39
CA LEU A 150 -5.67 -13.27 -14.82
C LEU A 150 -4.52 -13.88 -15.62
N VAL A 151 -3.27 -13.46 -15.37
CA VAL A 151 -2.09 -13.99 -16.07
C VAL A 151 -1.90 -15.48 -15.78
N GLN A 152 -2.10 -15.94 -14.54
CA GLN A 152 -1.98 -17.36 -14.20
C GLN A 152 -3.08 -18.21 -14.85
N THR A 153 -4.34 -17.75 -14.80
CA THR A 153 -5.48 -18.49 -15.36
C THR A 153 -5.46 -18.54 -16.89
N THR A 154 -4.82 -17.55 -17.54
CA THR A 154 -4.76 -17.45 -19.01
C THR A 154 -3.56 -18.15 -19.62
N GLN A 155 -2.70 -18.79 -18.83
CA GLN A 155 -1.57 -19.56 -19.37
C GLN A 155 -2.00 -20.72 -20.28
N GLU A 156 -3.20 -21.25 -20.07
CA GLU A 156 -3.81 -22.32 -20.89
C GLU A 156 -4.89 -21.78 -21.86
N GLY A 157 -5.08 -20.45 -21.94
CA GLY A 157 -6.13 -19.80 -22.72
C GLY A 157 -5.68 -19.24 -24.08
N PHE A 158 -6.57 -18.49 -24.74
CA PHE A 158 -6.30 -17.81 -26.01
C PHE A 158 -5.14 -16.80 -25.91
N GLU A 159 -4.26 -16.78 -26.92
CA GLU A 159 -3.08 -15.90 -26.97
C GLU A 159 -3.41 -14.41 -26.85
N ILE A 160 -4.56 -13.97 -27.39
CA ILE A 160 -5.02 -12.57 -27.28
C ILE A 160 -5.24 -12.18 -25.82
N VAL A 161 -5.86 -13.05 -25.02
CA VAL A 161 -6.17 -12.76 -23.62
C VAL A 161 -4.88 -12.72 -22.79
N LYS A 162 -3.94 -13.63 -23.07
CA LYS A 162 -2.61 -13.64 -22.48
C LYS A 162 -1.83 -12.35 -22.80
N PHE A 163 -1.87 -11.89 -24.04
CA PHE A 163 -1.24 -10.63 -24.44
C PHE A 163 -1.81 -9.43 -23.68
N ILE A 164 -3.13 -9.31 -23.60
CA ILE A 164 -3.79 -8.21 -22.86
C ILE A 164 -3.45 -8.27 -21.36
N ALA A 165 -3.50 -9.47 -20.75
CA ALA A 165 -3.15 -9.64 -19.34
C ALA A 165 -1.69 -9.25 -19.06
N GLN A 166 -0.77 -9.61 -19.95
CA GLN A 166 0.65 -9.28 -19.83
C GLN A 166 0.94 -7.79 -20.08
N PHE A 167 0.19 -7.16 -20.98
CA PHE A 167 0.24 -5.71 -21.20
C PHE A 167 -0.20 -4.93 -19.95
N ILE A 168 -1.33 -5.31 -19.35
CA ILE A 168 -1.82 -4.71 -18.10
C ILE A 168 -0.81 -4.95 -16.97
N ALA A 169 -0.24 -6.15 -16.86
CA ALA A 169 0.78 -6.50 -15.86
C ALA A 169 2.08 -5.70 -15.99
N THR A 170 2.34 -5.13 -17.16
CA THR A 170 3.54 -4.31 -17.39
C THR A 170 3.32 -2.86 -16.95
N ILE A 171 2.07 -2.36 -17.05
CA ILE A 171 1.71 -0.98 -16.71
C ILE A 171 1.36 -0.85 -15.22
N VAL A 172 0.61 -1.83 -14.69
CA VAL A 172 0.12 -1.82 -13.32
C VAL A 172 1.18 -2.46 -12.41
N PRO A 173 1.54 -1.83 -11.27
CA PRO A 173 2.47 -2.43 -10.33
C PRO A 173 1.94 -3.79 -9.85
N ASN A 174 2.79 -4.82 -9.91
CA ASN A 174 2.41 -6.15 -9.44
C ASN A 174 2.35 -6.17 -7.90
N LEU A 175 1.13 -6.06 -7.37
CA LEU A 175 0.82 -6.00 -5.93
C LEU A 175 0.93 -7.36 -5.23
N GLU A 176 0.85 -8.47 -5.96
CA GLU A 176 1.06 -9.81 -5.37
C GLU A 176 2.47 -9.97 -4.76
N THR A 177 3.45 -9.18 -5.21
CA THR A 177 4.78 -9.13 -4.58
C THR A 177 4.72 -8.67 -3.11
N PHE A 178 3.69 -7.93 -2.70
CA PHE A 178 3.46 -7.54 -1.31
C PHE A 178 2.48 -8.48 -0.59
N ASN A 179 1.73 -9.29 -1.33
CA ASN A 179 0.68 -10.14 -0.79
C ASN A 179 1.22 -11.52 -0.35
N ILE A 180 1.64 -11.64 0.91
CA ILE A 180 2.05 -12.94 1.50
C ILE A 180 0.91 -13.59 2.32
N GLN A 181 -0.35 -13.28 2.01
CA GLN A 181 -1.47 -13.96 2.67
C GLN A 181 -1.38 -15.49 2.56
N ALA A 182 -0.85 -16.00 1.43
CA ALA A 182 -0.64 -17.43 1.22
C ALA A 182 0.44 -18.05 2.13
N ALA A 183 1.59 -17.39 2.34
CA ALA A 183 2.66 -18.00 3.18
C ALA A 183 2.39 -17.84 4.69
N ILE A 184 1.69 -16.78 5.10
CA ILE A 184 1.26 -16.58 6.49
C ILE A 184 0.18 -17.60 6.87
N ALA A 185 -0.73 -17.94 5.95
CA ALA A 185 -1.72 -19.00 6.14
C ALA A 185 -1.08 -20.41 6.16
N GLY A 186 0.00 -20.62 5.39
CA GLY A 186 0.73 -21.89 5.32
C GLY A 186 1.65 -22.18 6.52
N SER A 187 1.73 -21.29 7.52
CA SER A 187 2.65 -21.40 8.67
C SER A 187 4.15 -21.40 8.29
N VAL A 188 4.49 -20.94 7.09
CA VAL A 188 5.85 -20.86 6.58
C VAL A 188 6.43 -19.49 6.93
N ALA A 189 7.63 -19.47 7.51
CA ALA A 189 8.31 -18.22 7.86
C ALA A 189 8.71 -17.46 6.58
N VAL A 190 8.42 -16.17 6.53
CA VAL A 190 8.80 -15.30 5.40
C VAL A 190 10.33 -15.13 5.40
N PRO A 191 11.04 -15.52 4.32
CA PRO A 191 12.48 -15.31 4.24
C PRO A 191 12.84 -13.82 4.27
N LEU A 192 13.84 -13.43 5.06
CA LEU A 192 14.33 -12.04 5.12
C LEU A 192 14.79 -11.53 3.74
N ALA A 193 15.31 -12.41 2.89
CA ALA A 193 15.69 -12.08 1.52
C ALA A 193 14.50 -11.58 0.70
N TYR A 194 13.31 -12.17 0.87
CA TYR A 194 12.10 -11.73 0.20
C TYR A 194 11.71 -10.32 0.64
N LEU A 195 11.77 -10.05 1.95
CA LEU A 195 11.47 -8.73 2.50
C LEU A 195 12.43 -7.65 1.95
N GLY A 196 13.72 -8.00 1.78
CA GLY A 196 14.70 -7.14 1.14
C GLY A 196 14.37 -6.80 -0.30
N TRP A 197 14.00 -7.81 -1.11
CA TRP A 197 13.57 -7.60 -2.50
C TRP A 197 12.29 -6.78 -2.61
N ALA A 198 11.30 -7.05 -1.74
CA ALA A 198 10.06 -6.28 -1.67
C ALA A 198 10.32 -4.81 -1.29
N PHE A 199 11.26 -4.56 -0.38
CA PHE A 199 11.67 -3.20 -0.01
C PHE A 199 12.33 -2.46 -1.18
N VAL A 200 13.24 -3.12 -1.90
CA VAL A 200 13.86 -2.55 -3.11
C VAL A 200 12.80 -2.23 -4.17
N TYR A 201 11.86 -3.16 -4.39
CA TYR A 201 10.74 -2.96 -5.31
C TYR A 201 9.88 -1.76 -4.88
N CYS A 202 9.52 -1.65 -3.59
CA CYS A 202 8.82 -0.51 -3.03
C CYS A 202 9.55 0.81 -3.31
N LEU A 203 10.85 0.89 -3.01
CA LEU A 203 11.63 2.10 -3.24
C LEU A 203 11.67 2.48 -4.72
N ILE A 204 11.92 1.54 -5.62
CA ILE A 204 11.97 1.80 -7.05
C ILE A 204 10.62 2.34 -7.54
N PHE A 205 9.51 1.69 -7.21
CA PHE A 205 8.19 2.14 -7.65
C PHE A 205 7.78 3.47 -7.04
N SER A 206 8.08 3.72 -5.76
CA SER A 206 7.83 5.02 -5.13
C SER A 206 8.67 6.12 -5.80
N VAL A 207 9.94 5.87 -6.12
CA VAL A 207 10.80 6.84 -6.83
C VAL A 207 10.27 7.11 -8.24
N ILE A 208 9.89 6.07 -8.99
CA ILE A 208 9.31 6.22 -10.33
C ILE A 208 8.01 7.02 -10.27
N ALA A 209 7.10 6.69 -9.34
CA ALA A 209 5.86 7.42 -9.16
C ALA A 209 6.09 8.89 -8.77
N MET A 210 7.08 9.16 -7.91
CA MET A 210 7.45 10.52 -7.54
C MET A 210 8.12 11.29 -8.69
N MET A 211 8.95 10.64 -9.51
CA MET A 211 9.49 11.25 -10.74
C MET A 211 8.36 11.60 -11.71
N LEU A 212 7.39 10.71 -11.88
CA LEU A 212 6.20 10.95 -12.70
C LEU A 212 5.37 12.12 -12.14
N ALA A 213 5.21 12.21 -10.81
CA ALA A 213 4.55 13.34 -10.16
C ALA A 213 5.26 14.68 -10.46
N LEU A 214 6.59 14.70 -10.38
CA LEU A 214 7.39 15.89 -10.68
C LEU A 214 7.26 16.30 -12.15
N PHE A 215 7.35 15.34 -13.07
CA PHE A 215 7.20 15.57 -14.51
C PHE A 215 5.80 16.13 -14.84
N MET A 216 4.75 15.47 -14.34
CA MET A 216 3.36 15.90 -14.58
C MET A 216 3.07 17.28 -13.98
N PHE A 217 3.74 17.67 -12.90
CA PHE A 217 3.60 18.99 -12.28
C PHE A 217 4.41 20.08 -13.00
N GLU A 218 5.55 19.75 -13.60
CA GLU A 218 6.37 20.70 -14.35
C GLU A 218 5.65 21.19 -15.60
N ASP A 219 5.03 20.25 -16.34
CA ASP A 219 4.20 20.51 -17.53
C ASP A 219 2.86 21.20 -17.22
N ARG A 220 2.53 21.43 -15.93
CA ARG A 220 1.32 22.15 -15.57
C ARG A 220 1.70 23.63 -15.58
N ASP A 221 1.40 24.30 -16.69
CA ASP A 221 1.49 25.75 -16.80
C ASP A 221 0.58 26.39 -15.74
N LEU A 222 1.19 26.70 -14.61
CA LEU A 222 0.67 27.57 -13.58
C LEU A 222 0.98 29.02 -14.02
N ALA A 223 0.47 29.41 -15.19
CA ALA A 223 0.60 30.73 -15.78
C ALA A 223 -0.74 31.14 -16.39
#